data_AF-A0A2S4LFQ2-F1
#
_entry.id   AF-A0A2S4LFQ2-F1
#
_cell.length_a   1.000
_cell.length_b   1.000
_cell.length_c   1.000
_cell.angle_alpha   90.00
_cell.angle_beta   90.00
_cell.angle_gamma   90.00
#
_symmetry.space_group_name_H-M   'P 1'
#
loop_
_entity.id
_entity.type
_entity.pdbx_description
1 polymer ?
#
loop_
_entity_poly.entity_id
_entity_poly.type
_entity_poly.pdbx_seq_one_letter_code
_entity_poly.pdbx_strand_id
1 'polypeptide(L)'
;MASTDIGKIYAGALRNTRALEKQGLEQMERQLSGLERYPDYAAVLRRHVGTTKAQIDRLDKALADVGESSSSLKETVTSVAGSIGAAVHAIAQDETLKNLYAGYAYQYDQVAAYRSLAVIAERAGKADHASAFHSAAEDEAKVAEEIAGLIEPVTKTYLDLTLSGAKADS
;
A
#
# COMPACT_ATOMS: atom_id res chain seq x y z
N MET A 1 -17.01 -27.23 15.32
CA MET A 1 -16.30 -26.02 14.81
C MET A 1 -16.14 -26.19 13.32
N ALA A 2 -16.68 -25.28 12.50
CA ALA A 2 -16.49 -25.37 11.05
C ALA A 2 -14.98 -25.25 10.76
N SER A 3 -14.40 -26.24 10.09
CA SER A 3 -13.00 -26.20 9.67
C SER A 3 -12.82 -25.03 8.70
N THR A 4 -11.94 -24.08 9.04
CA THR A 4 -11.65 -22.95 8.15
C THR A 4 -10.91 -23.48 6.92
N ASP A 5 -11.52 -23.31 5.76
CA ASP A 5 -10.95 -23.69 4.46
C ASP A 5 -9.82 -22.73 4.05
N ILE A 6 -8.67 -23.30 3.64
CA ILE A 6 -7.50 -22.56 3.17
C ILE A 6 -7.83 -21.69 1.94
N GLY A 7 -8.77 -22.12 1.09
CA GLY A 7 -9.26 -21.33 -0.03
C GLY A 7 -9.94 -20.03 0.40
N LYS A 8 -10.74 -20.08 1.48
CA LYS A 8 -11.39 -18.88 2.05
C LYS A 8 -10.36 -17.94 2.70
N ILE A 9 -9.36 -18.48 3.39
CA ILE A 9 -8.26 -17.70 3.96
C ILE A 9 -7.52 -16.96 2.83
N TYR A 10 -7.17 -17.67 1.76
CA TYR A 10 -6.46 -17.09 0.62
C TYR A 10 -7.29 -16.00 -0.08
N ALA A 11 -8.57 -16.25 -0.35
CA ALA A 11 -9.46 -15.25 -0.92
C ALA A 11 -9.62 -14.02 -0.02
N GLY A 12 -9.66 -14.21 1.30
CA GLY A 12 -9.68 -13.12 2.28
C GLY A 12 -8.39 -12.30 2.24
N ALA A 13 -7.23 -12.96 2.26
CA ALA A 13 -5.93 -12.32 2.20
C ALA A 13 -5.76 -11.48 0.92
N LEU A 14 -6.14 -12.03 -0.25
CA LEU A 14 -6.13 -11.29 -1.52
C LEU A 14 -6.97 -10.02 -1.47
N ARG A 15 -8.20 -10.09 -0.93
CA ARG A 15 -9.07 -8.91 -0.81
C ARG A 15 -8.48 -7.85 0.12
N ASN A 16 -7.89 -8.28 1.24
CA ASN A 16 -7.27 -7.40 2.20
C ASN A 16 -6.03 -6.71 1.62
N THR A 17 -5.12 -7.45 1.00
CA THR A 17 -3.93 -6.87 0.34
C THR A 17 -4.34 -5.94 -0.80
N ARG A 18 -5.37 -6.29 -1.58
CA ARG A 18 -5.88 -5.40 -2.63
C ARG A 18 -6.50 -4.12 -2.08
N ALA A 19 -7.20 -4.19 -0.95
CA ALA A 19 -7.73 -3.00 -0.30
C ALA A 19 -6.61 -2.09 0.20
N LEU A 20 -5.54 -2.67 0.75
CA LEU A 20 -4.33 -1.96 1.15
C LEU A 20 -3.71 -1.21 -0.04
N GLU A 21 -3.47 -1.89 -1.16
CA GLU A 21 -2.92 -1.24 -2.37
C GLU A 21 -3.78 -0.09 -2.88
N LYS A 22 -5.11 -0.26 -2.88
CA LYS A 22 -6.02 0.80 -3.31
C LYS A 22 -5.97 2.02 -2.40
N GLN A 23 -5.93 1.80 -1.09
CA GLN A 23 -5.78 2.88 -0.12
C GLN A 23 -4.44 3.61 -0.32
N GLY A 24 -3.34 2.87 -0.49
CA GLY A 24 -2.02 3.42 -0.81
C GLY A 24 -2.02 4.25 -2.09
N LEU A 25 -2.63 3.72 -3.16
CA LEU A 25 -2.78 4.42 -4.44
C LEU A 25 -3.50 5.76 -4.29
N GLU A 26 -4.68 5.75 -3.66
CA GLU A 26 -5.46 6.96 -3.46
C GLU A 26 -4.71 7.99 -2.59
N GLN A 27 -3.97 7.52 -1.58
CA GLN A 27 -3.15 8.39 -0.74
C GLN A 27 -2.02 9.03 -1.54
N MET A 28 -1.29 8.26 -2.34
CA MET A 28 -0.23 8.80 -3.20
C MET A 28 -0.75 9.81 -4.22
N GLU A 29 -1.87 9.50 -4.89
CA GLU A 29 -2.48 10.40 -5.88
C GLU A 29 -2.92 11.73 -5.25
N ARG A 30 -3.44 11.71 -4.01
CA ARG A 30 -3.75 12.94 -3.25
C ARG A 30 -2.49 13.70 -2.84
N GLN A 31 -1.44 13.02 -2.38
CA GLN A 31 -0.21 13.68 -1.94
C GLN A 31 0.52 14.35 -3.11
N LEU A 32 0.48 13.76 -4.31
CA LEU A 32 1.20 14.29 -5.48
C LEU A 32 0.85 15.73 -5.85
N SER A 33 -0.38 16.19 -5.57
CA SER A 33 -0.79 17.58 -5.83
C SER A 33 -0.29 18.60 -4.81
N GLY A 34 0.37 18.18 -3.72
CA GLY A 34 0.96 19.07 -2.71
C GLY A 34 2.49 19.02 -2.66
N LEU A 35 3.13 18.26 -3.56
CA LEU A 35 4.58 18.00 -3.54
C LEU A 35 5.39 18.80 -4.55
N GLU A 36 4.88 19.92 -5.08
CA GLU A 36 5.61 20.74 -6.07
C GLU A 36 6.97 21.22 -5.56
N ARG A 37 7.07 21.42 -4.24
CA ARG A 37 8.28 21.87 -3.54
C ARG A 37 9.24 20.74 -3.18
N TYR A 38 8.85 19.49 -3.38
CA TYR A 38 9.61 18.29 -3.02
C TYR A 38 9.73 17.35 -4.25
N PRO A 39 10.42 17.80 -5.31
CA PRO A 39 10.40 17.12 -6.62
C PRO A 39 10.91 15.68 -6.57
N ASP A 40 11.92 15.39 -5.73
CA ASP A 40 12.49 14.05 -5.59
C ASP A 40 11.49 13.08 -4.94
N TYR A 41 10.79 13.53 -3.89
CA TYR A 41 9.74 12.72 -3.27
C TYR A 41 8.55 12.51 -4.21
N ALA A 42 8.13 13.57 -4.91
CA ALA A 42 7.10 13.45 -5.94
C ALA A 42 7.50 12.47 -7.06
N ALA A 43 8.78 12.41 -7.44
CA ALA A 43 9.27 11.46 -8.45
C ALA A 43 9.17 10.01 -7.98
N VAL A 44 9.53 9.73 -6.73
CA VAL A 44 9.36 8.39 -6.12
C VAL A 44 7.88 8.00 -6.11
N LEU A 45 6.99 8.86 -5.62
CA LEU A 45 5.55 8.57 -5.56
C LEU A 45 4.95 8.34 -6.96
N ARG A 46 5.30 9.15 -7.97
CA ARG A 46 4.78 8.94 -9.34
C ARG A 46 5.18 7.60 -9.92
N ARG A 47 6.42 7.15 -9.70
CA ARG A 47 6.86 5.83 -10.14
C ARG A 47 6.13 4.74 -9.37
N HIS A 48 6.01 4.89 -8.06
CA HIS A 48 5.37 3.90 -7.20
C HIS A 48 3.88 3.73 -7.52
N VAL A 49 3.15 4.81 -7.86
CA VAL A 49 1.77 4.74 -8.39
C VAL A 49 1.66 3.77 -9.57
N GLY A 50 2.64 3.75 -10.47
CA GLY A 50 2.68 2.80 -11.59
C GLY A 50 2.86 1.35 -11.12
N THR A 51 3.79 1.13 -10.19
CA THR A 51 4.02 -0.19 -9.56
C THR A 51 2.76 -0.71 -8.85
N THR A 52 2.15 0.13 -8.01
CA THR A 52 0.92 -0.18 -7.27
C THR A 52 -0.25 -0.51 -8.19
N LYS A 53 -0.46 0.23 -9.28
CA LYS A 53 -1.49 -0.12 -10.29
C LYS A 53 -1.26 -1.52 -10.87
N ALA A 54 -0.02 -1.84 -11.23
CA ALA A 54 0.32 -3.17 -11.74
C ALA A 54 0.17 -4.27 -10.68
N GLN A 55 0.39 -3.97 -9.41
CA GLN A 55 0.15 -4.91 -8.30
C GLN A 55 -1.35 -5.16 -8.07
N ILE A 56 -2.18 -4.10 -8.07
CA ILE A 56 -3.65 -4.21 -8.02
C ILE A 56 -4.17 -5.11 -9.14
N ASP A 57 -3.68 -4.91 -10.38
CA ASP A 57 -4.08 -5.74 -11.52
C ASP A 57 -3.72 -7.22 -11.33
N ARG A 58 -2.57 -7.53 -10.72
CA ARG A 58 -2.17 -8.90 -10.40
C ARG A 58 -3.05 -9.52 -9.32
N LEU A 59 -3.38 -8.75 -8.29
CA LEU A 59 -4.30 -9.18 -7.23
C LEU A 59 -5.72 -9.42 -7.77
N ASP A 60 -6.19 -8.58 -8.69
CA ASP A 60 -7.49 -8.74 -9.36
C ASP A 60 -7.54 -10.01 -10.22
N LYS A 61 -6.46 -10.32 -10.96
CA LYS A 61 -6.34 -11.59 -11.68
C LYS A 61 -6.36 -12.80 -10.74
N ALA A 62 -5.55 -12.75 -9.67
CA ALA A 62 -5.53 -13.83 -8.68
C ALA A 62 -6.88 -14.03 -7.98
N LEU A 63 -7.64 -12.95 -7.73
CA LEU A 63 -9.00 -13.02 -7.21
C LEU A 63 -9.99 -13.64 -8.22
N ALA A 64 -9.87 -13.28 -9.50
CA ALA A 64 -10.68 -13.88 -10.57
C ALA A 64 -10.42 -15.38 -10.68
N ASP A 65 -9.15 -15.82 -10.64
CA ASP A 65 -8.79 -17.24 -10.71
C ASP A 65 -9.36 -18.05 -9.53
N VAL A 66 -9.37 -17.46 -8.33
CA VAL A 66 -10.04 -18.05 -7.17
C VAL A 66 -11.56 -18.08 -7.37
N GLY A 67 -12.14 -17.01 -7.91
CA GLY A 67 -13.56 -16.89 -8.25
C GLY A 67 -14.05 -17.93 -9.26
N GLU A 68 -13.31 -18.13 -10.35
CA GLU A 68 -13.59 -19.14 -11.37
C GLU A 68 -13.42 -20.57 -10.84
N SER A 69 -12.37 -20.80 -10.03
CA SER A 69 -12.19 -22.07 -9.29
C SER A 69 -13.35 -22.34 -8.31
N SER A 70 -14.00 -21.28 -7.81
CA SER A 70 -15.07 -21.31 -6.80
C SER A 70 -16.49 -21.38 -7.37
N SER A 71 -16.70 -21.75 -8.64
CA SER A 71 -18.08 -22.01 -9.14
C SER A 71 -18.84 -23.08 -8.33
N SER A 72 -18.16 -23.78 -7.42
CA SER A 72 -18.68 -24.70 -6.40
C SER A 72 -18.73 -24.16 -4.95
N LEU A 73 -18.25 -22.95 -4.67
CA LEU A 73 -18.20 -22.34 -3.32
C LEU A 73 -18.93 -21.00 -3.30
N LYS A 74 -20.26 -21.05 -3.45
CA LYS A 74 -21.14 -19.97 -2.99
C LYS A 74 -21.16 -19.98 -1.47
N GLU A 75 -20.33 -19.16 -0.83
CA GLU A 75 -20.61 -18.71 0.53
C GLU A 75 -20.36 -17.22 0.71
N THR A 76 -21.34 -16.60 1.34
CA THR A 76 -21.49 -15.20 1.69
C THR A 76 -20.19 -14.61 2.25
N VAL A 77 -19.55 -13.72 1.48
CA VAL A 77 -18.43 -12.92 1.97
C VAL A 77 -19.01 -11.75 2.75
N THR A 78 -19.00 -11.86 4.07
CA THR A 78 -19.23 -10.71 4.95
C THR A 78 -18.04 -9.76 4.78
N SER A 79 -18.30 -8.59 4.20
CA SER A 79 -17.34 -7.48 4.18
C SER A 79 -17.03 -7.07 5.62
N VAL A 80 -15.82 -7.34 6.09
CA VAL A 80 -15.29 -6.71 7.31
C VAL A 80 -14.56 -5.46 6.87
N ALA A 81 -15.33 -4.46 6.42
CA ALA A 81 -14.83 -3.10 6.29
C ALA A 81 -14.88 -2.48 7.69
N GLY A 82 -13.83 -2.72 8.48
CA GLY A 82 -13.57 -1.96 9.69
C GLY A 82 -12.90 -0.65 9.33
N SER A 83 -13.68 0.43 9.18
CA SER A 83 -13.13 1.78 9.05
C SER A 83 -12.39 2.14 10.33
N ILE A 84 -11.06 2.24 10.28
CA ILE A 84 -10.29 2.88 11.35
C ILE A 84 -10.59 4.38 11.26
N GLY A 85 -11.05 4.93 12.37
CA GLY A 85 -11.58 6.29 12.49
C GLY A 85 -10.64 7.34 11.91
N ALA A 86 -11.22 8.25 11.11
CA ALA A 86 -10.55 9.45 10.66
C ALA A 86 -10.16 10.29 11.89
N ALA A 87 -8.86 10.32 12.19
CA ALA A 87 -8.32 11.23 13.18
C ALA A 87 -8.53 12.66 12.68
N VAL A 88 -9.30 13.43 13.45
CA VAL A 88 -9.39 14.88 13.33
C VAL A 88 -7.98 15.46 13.43
N HIS A 89 -7.48 16.04 12.35
CA HIS A 89 -6.40 17.02 12.44
C HIS A 89 -6.84 18.28 11.72
N ALA A 90 -6.99 19.33 12.53
CA ALA A 90 -6.96 20.72 12.10
C ALA A 90 -5.77 20.95 11.17
N ILE A 91 -5.86 22.01 10.35
CA ILE A 91 -4.76 22.59 9.54
C ILE A 91 -3.45 22.48 10.33
N ALA A 92 -2.70 21.41 10.11
CA ALA A 92 -1.54 21.09 10.91
C ALA A 92 -0.34 21.59 10.12
N GLN A 93 0.35 22.58 10.69
CA GLN A 93 1.77 22.77 10.41
C GLN A 93 2.42 21.38 10.38
N ASP A 94 3.17 21.02 9.33
CA ASP A 94 3.95 19.77 9.14
C ASP A 94 3.30 18.65 8.31
N GLU A 95 2.22 18.91 7.57
CA GLU A 95 1.50 17.90 6.76
C GLU A 95 2.44 17.08 5.87
N THR A 96 3.40 17.74 5.20
CA THR A 96 4.38 17.08 4.33
C THR A 96 5.19 16.03 5.09
N LEU A 97 5.67 16.37 6.29
CA LEU A 97 6.50 15.47 7.10
C LEU A 97 5.67 14.30 7.62
N LYS A 98 4.45 14.56 8.10
CA LYS A 98 3.54 13.49 8.53
C LYS A 98 3.21 12.52 7.40
N ASN A 99 2.94 13.05 6.20
CA ASN A 99 2.69 12.26 5.01
C ASN A 99 3.89 11.41 4.61
N LEU A 100 5.11 11.95 4.72
CA LEU A 100 6.35 11.21 4.48
C LEU A 100 6.54 10.06 5.48
N TYR A 101 6.33 10.32 6.77
CA TYR A 101 6.48 9.29 7.82
C TYR A 101 5.43 8.19 7.68
N ALA A 102 4.18 8.59 7.45
CA ALA A 102 3.09 7.65 7.21
C ALA A 102 3.37 6.81 5.96
N GLY A 103 3.82 7.44 4.86
CA GLY A 103 4.23 6.75 3.65
C GLY A 103 5.34 5.73 3.90
N TYR A 104 6.41 6.12 4.60
CA TYR A 104 7.52 5.23 4.95
C TYR A 104 7.06 4.01 5.77
N ALA A 105 6.24 4.23 6.80
CA ALA A 105 5.70 3.15 7.62
C ALA A 105 4.75 2.24 6.83
N TYR A 106 3.94 2.82 5.94
CA TYR A 106 2.98 2.10 5.12
C TYR A 106 3.65 1.08 4.20
N GLN A 107 4.83 1.41 3.64
CA GLN A 107 5.59 0.48 2.82
C GLN A 107 5.89 -0.84 3.56
N TYR A 108 6.25 -0.78 4.84
CA TYR A 108 6.52 -1.99 5.62
C TYR A 108 5.27 -2.81 5.95
N ASP A 109 4.11 -2.16 6.08
CA ASP A 109 2.82 -2.86 6.18
C ASP A 109 2.55 -3.65 4.89
N GLN A 110 2.79 -3.05 3.72
CA GLN A 110 2.66 -3.72 2.42
C GLN A 110 3.67 -4.88 2.27
N VAL A 111 4.94 -4.69 2.65
CA VAL A 111 5.94 -5.77 2.68
C VAL A 111 5.46 -6.95 3.52
N ALA A 112 4.93 -6.68 4.73
CA ALA A 112 4.43 -7.73 5.61
C ALA A 112 3.20 -8.43 5.01
N ALA A 113 2.27 -7.67 4.44
CA ALA A 113 1.07 -8.19 3.80
C ALA A 113 1.41 -9.12 2.62
N TYR A 114 2.32 -8.72 1.73
CA TYR A 114 2.72 -9.55 0.59
C TYR A 114 3.50 -10.80 0.98
N ARG A 115 4.41 -10.70 1.95
CA ARG A 115 5.14 -11.88 2.46
C ARG A 115 4.16 -12.89 3.07
N SER A 116 3.19 -12.43 3.84
CA SER A 116 2.12 -13.27 4.38
C SER A 116 1.27 -13.89 3.26
N LEU A 117 0.85 -13.07 2.29
CA LEU A 117 0.04 -13.51 1.15
C LEU A 117 0.76 -14.57 0.30
N ALA A 118 2.07 -14.45 0.09
CA ALA A 118 2.89 -15.44 -0.62
C ALA A 118 2.81 -16.80 0.07
N VAL A 119 3.04 -16.85 1.38
CA VAL A 119 2.96 -18.10 2.17
C VAL A 119 1.53 -18.69 2.14
N ILE A 120 0.51 -17.85 2.25
CA ILE A 120 -0.88 -18.30 2.16
C ILE A 120 -1.17 -18.89 0.77
N ALA A 121 -0.67 -18.25 -0.30
CA ALA A 121 -0.84 -18.74 -1.68
C ALA A 121 -0.18 -20.11 -1.88
N GLU A 122 1.04 -20.31 -1.38
CA GLU A 122 1.72 -21.61 -1.41
C GLU A 122 0.90 -22.69 -0.71
N ARG A 123 0.41 -22.40 0.50
CA ARG A 123 -0.42 -23.33 1.29
C ARG A 123 -1.77 -23.60 0.66
N ALA A 124 -2.29 -22.68 -0.14
CA ALA A 124 -3.50 -22.85 -0.94
C ALA A 124 -3.26 -23.57 -2.28
N GLY A 125 -2.03 -24.03 -2.56
CA GLY A 125 -1.68 -24.71 -3.82
C GLY A 125 -1.56 -23.76 -5.02
N LYS A 126 -1.37 -22.47 -4.78
CA LYS A 126 -1.21 -21.41 -5.79
C LYS A 126 0.24 -20.93 -5.88
N ALA A 127 1.16 -21.87 -6.08
CA ALA A 127 2.61 -21.58 -6.13
C ALA A 127 2.96 -20.53 -7.21
N ASP A 128 2.26 -20.55 -8.35
CA ASP A 128 2.47 -19.57 -9.43
C ASP A 128 2.18 -18.12 -8.99
N HIS A 129 1.29 -17.92 -8.02
CA HIS A 129 1.00 -16.60 -7.46
C HIS A 129 2.04 -16.18 -6.41
N ALA A 130 2.56 -17.14 -5.63
CA ALA A 130 3.49 -16.86 -4.54
C ALA A 130 4.75 -16.13 -5.01
N SER A 131 5.31 -16.53 -6.16
CA SER A 131 6.47 -15.84 -6.75
C SER A 131 6.17 -14.37 -7.05
N ALA A 132 4.99 -14.06 -7.60
CA ALA A 132 4.61 -12.68 -7.89
C ALA A 132 4.41 -11.84 -6.61
N PHE A 133 3.89 -12.44 -5.53
CA PHE A 133 3.75 -11.76 -4.24
C PHE A 133 5.09 -11.55 -3.54
N HIS A 134 6.05 -12.45 -3.69
CA HIS A 134 7.43 -12.22 -3.24
C HIS A 134 8.07 -11.03 -3.97
N SER A 135 7.95 -10.98 -5.30
CA SER A 135 8.46 -9.85 -6.07
C SER A 135 7.78 -8.54 -5.69
N ALA A 136 6.47 -8.54 -5.43
CA ALA A 136 5.78 -7.35 -4.91
C ALA A 136 6.37 -6.90 -3.57
N ALA A 137 6.61 -7.82 -2.62
CA ALA A 137 7.24 -7.47 -1.34
C ALA A 137 8.65 -6.88 -1.51
N GLU A 138 9.41 -7.31 -2.51
CA GLU A 138 10.73 -6.72 -2.82
C GLU A 138 10.61 -5.31 -3.39
N ASP A 139 9.62 -5.06 -4.25
CA ASP A 139 9.36 -3.74 -4.82
C ASP A 139 8.95 -2.74 -3.71
N GLU A 140 8.07 -3.13 -2.79
CA GLU A 140 7.68 -2.31 -1.63
C GLU A 140 8.88 -2.00 -0.71
N ALA A 141 9.76 -2.99 -0.48
CA ALA A 141 10.95 -2.78 0.33
C ALA A 141 11.93 -1.78 -0.31
N LYS A 142 12.09 -1.82 -1.64
CA LYS A 142 12.91 -0.83 -2.37
C LYS A 142 12.31 0.56 -2.25
N VAL A 143 10.99 0.70 -2.37
CA VAL A 143 10.33 2.00 -2.18
C VAL A 143 10.54 2.53 -0.76
N ALA A 144 10.45 1.66 0.25
CA ALA A 144 10.75 2.05 1.63
C ALA A 144 12.18 2.59 1.78
N GLU A 145 13.17 1.93 1.18
CA GLU A 145 14.57 2.37 1.20
C GLU A 145 14.77 3.70 0.49
N GLU A 146 14.12 3.89 -0.67
CA GLU A 146 14.16 5.17 -1.39
C GLU A 146 13.54 6.30 -0.56
N ILE A 147 12.39 6.06 0.08
CA ILE A 147 11.75 7.04 0.97
C ILE A 147 12.66 7.34 2.17
N ALA A 148 13.32 6.33 2.75
CA ALA A 148 14.25 6.52 3.87
C ALA A 148 15.37 7.51 3.51
N GLY A 149 15.93 7.38 2.30
CA GLY A 149 16.94 8.31 1.78
C GLY A 149 16.45 9.75 1.58
N LEU A 150 15.12 9.95 1.49
CA LEU A 150 14.50 11.27 1.32
C LEU A 150 14.06 11.92 2.63
N ILE A 151 14.07 11.20 3.76
CA ILE A 151 13.61 11.75 5.06
C ILE A 151 14.37 13.01 5.44
N GLU A 152 15.71 12.95 5.45
CA GLU A 152 16.52 14.12 5.81
C GLU A 152 16.46 15.25 4.76
N PRO A 153 16.60 14.99 3.44
CA PRO A 153 16.45 16.03 2.42
C PRO A 153 15.10 16.76 2.48
N VAL A 154 13.98 16.03 2.59
CA VAL A 154 12.64 16.64 2.67
C VAL A 154 12.50 17.47 3.94
N THR A 155 13.01 16.98 5.06
CA THR A 155 13.00 17.73 6.34
C THR A 155 13.78 19.04 6.23
N LYS A 156 14.97 19.03 5.59
CA LYS A 156 15.76 20.25 5.36
C LYS A 156 14.99 21.26 4.50
N THR A 157 14.43 20.83 3.38
CA THR A 157 13.62 21.69 2.51
C THR A 157 12.41 22.27 3.25
N TYR A 158 11.72 21.45 4.05
CA TYR A 158 10.59 21.90 4.87
C TYR A 158 11.00 23.01 5.84
N LEU A 159 12.15 22.86 6.53
CA LEU A 159 12.67 23.86 7.45
C LEU A 159 13.06 25.15 6.72
N ASP A 160 13.78 25.06 5.59
CA ASP A 160 14.19 26.23 4.82
C ASP A 160 12.99 27.06 4.35
N LEU A 161 11.93 26.40 3.88
CA LEU A 161 10.69 27.06 3.48
C LEU A 161 9.97 27.69 4.67
N THR A 162 9.80 26.93 5.76
CA THR A 162 9.10 27.40 6.96
C THR A 162 9.81 28.60 7.60
N LEU A 163 11.13 28.52 7.76
CA LEU A 163 11.94 29.56 8.40
C LEU A 163 12.09 30.83 7.54
N SER A 164 11.94 30.72 6.22
CA SER A 164 11.90 31.88 5.30
C SER A 164 10.51 32.52 5.18
N GLY A 165 9.49 31.98 5.85
CA GLY A 165 8.09 32.41 5.73
C GLY A 165 7.41 31.97 4.42
N ALA A 166 8.07 31.11 3.63
CA ALA A 166 7.49 30.50 2.45
C ALA A 166 6.63 29.29 2.83
N LYS A 167 5.66 28.94 1.97
CA LYS A 167 4.58 28.02 2.35
C LYS A 167 4.92 26.59 2.87
N ALA A 168 6.05 25.91 2.69
CA ALA A 168 6.29 24.49 3.09
C ALA A 168 5.23 23.39 2.76
N ASP A 169 3.98 23.47 3.22
CA ASP A 169 2.88 22.52 3.04
C ASP A 169 1.91 22.92 1.90
N SER A 170 1.01 21.98 1.54
CA SER A 170 0.02 22.10 0.45
C SER A 170 -1.01 23.21 0.63
#